data_AF-K1SSU3-F1
#
_entry.id   AF-K1SSU3-F1
#
_cell.length_a   1.000
_cell.length_b   1.000
_cell.length_c   1.000
_cell.angle_alpha   90.00
_cell.angle_beta   90.00
_cell.angle_gamma   90.00
#
_symmetry.space_group_name_H-M   'P 1'
#
loop_
_entity.id
_entity.type
_entity.pdbx_description
1 polymer ?
#
loop_
_entity_poly.entity_id
_entity_poly.type
_entity_poly.pdbx_seq_one_letter_code
_entity_poly.pdbx_strand_id
1 'polypeptide(L)'
;MKEFVISEAKVEIAVLVGLITQTQDERKTNEYLDELAFLAETAGAEVVKRFTQKLPTANSVTYVGKGKLEEIKQYIRNEEEEEREVGMVIFDDELSAK
;
A
#
# COMPACT_ATOMS: atom_id res chain seq x y z
N MET A 1 -7.33 10.20 -40.53
CA MET A 1 -6.39 9.21 -39.96
C MET A 1 -6.55 9.30 -38.45
N LYS A 2 -6.94 8.23 -37.74
CA LYS A 2 -7.02 8.27 -36.28
C LYS A 2 -5.61 8.08 -35.75
N GLU A 3 -5.14 9.03 -34.95
CA GLU A 3 -3.92 8.86 -34.16
C GLU A 3 -4.20 7.80 -33.08
N PHE A 4 -3.47 6.70 -33.13
CA PHE A 4 -3.44 5.74 -32.03
C PHE A 4 -2.41 6.24 -31.03
N VAL A 5 -2.85 6.59 -29.83
CA VAL A 5 -1.95 6.82 -28.70
C VAL A 5 -1.58 5.44 -28.16
N ILE A 6 -0.33 5.03 -28.39
CA ILE A 6 0.24 3.85 -27.73
C ILE A 6 0.78 4.36 -26.39
N SER A 7 0.04 4.10 -25.31
CA SER A 7 0.57 4.25 -23.96
C SER A 7 1.39 3.01 -23.64
N GLU A 8 2.64 3.16 -23.24
CA GLU A 8 3.33 2.08 -22.53
C GLU A 8 2.59 1.87 -21.21
N ALA A 9 2.09 0.66 -20.97
CA ALA A 9 1.52 0.29 -19.68
C ALA A 9 2.69 0.06 -18.72
N LYS A 10 3.08 1.10 -17.97
CA LYS A 10 4.06 0.98 -16.90
C LYS A 10 3.43 0.16 -15.78
N VAL A 11 4.11 -0.89 -15.32
CA VAL A 11 3.66 -1.66 -14.15
C VAL A 11 3.69 -0.72 -12.95
N GLU A 12 2.57 -0.61 -12.24
CA GLU A 12 2.49 0.23 -11.05
C GLU A 12 3.03 -0.53 -9.84
N ILE A 13 4.12 -0.06 -9.24
CA ILE A 13 4.66 -0.65 -8.01
C ILE A 13 3.83 -0.18 -6.83
N ALA A 14 3.39 -1.12 -6.00
CA ALA A 14 2.54 -0.87 -4.85
C ALA A 14 3.13 -1.38 -3.55
N VAL A 15 2.81 -0.69 -2.45
CA VAL A 15 3.00 -1.21 -1.09
C VAL A 15 1.66 -1.28 -0.37
N LEU A 16 1.50 -2.29 0.49
CA LEU A 16 0.28 -2.49 1.26
C LEU A 16 0.48 -2.08 2.71
N VAL A 17 -0.55 -1.52 3.32
CA VAL A 17 -0.54 -1.05 4.71
C VAL A 17 -1.76 -1.57 5.44
N GLY A 18 -1.54 -2.38 6.49
CA GLY A 18 -2.60 -2.91 7.34
C GLY A 18 -2.40 -2.61 8.82
N LEU A 19 -3.47 -2.71 9.60
CA LEU A 19 -3.42 -2.62 11.06
C LEU A 19 -3.71 -3.97 11.70
N ILE A 20 -3.09 -4.17 12.85
CA ILE A 20 -3.43 -5.23 13.79
C ILE A 20 -4.08 -4.54 14.98
N THR A 21 -5.36 -4.84 15.22
CA THR A 21 -6.19 -4.22 16.24
C THR A 21 -6.75 -5.27 17.20
N GLN A 22 -7.57 -4.85 18.16
CA GLN A 22 -8.26 -5.77 19.06
C GLN A 22 -9.33 -6.63 18.35
N THR A 23 -9.85 -6.17 17.20
CA THR A 23 -10.90 -6.84 16.42
C THR A 23 -10.39 -7.45 15.12
N GLN A 24 -9.11 -7.21 14.81
CA GLN A 24 -8.40 -7.74 13.65
C GLN A 24 -7.00 -8.16 14.11
N ASP A 25 -6.86 -9.44 14.44
CA ASP A 25 -5.58 -10.01 14.86
C ASP A 25 -4.61 -10.18 13.69
N GLU A 26 -3.38 -10.58 14.00
CA GLU A 26 -2.30 -10.72 13.03
C GLU A 26 -2.62 -11.72 11.90
N ARG A 27 -3.32 -12.81 12.21
CA ARG A 27 -3.73 -13.79 11.20
C ARG A 27 -4.73 -13.16 10.24
N LYS A 28 -5.76 -12.49 10.77
CA LYS A 28 -6.78 -11.83 9.97
C LYS A 28 -6.21 -10.68 9.13
N THR A 29 -5.31 -9.86 9.68
CA THR A 29 -4.58 -8.83 8.92
C THR A 29 -3.80 -9.44 7.76
N ASN A 30 -3.12 -10.57 7.97
CA ASN A 30 -2.38 -11.23 6.89
C ASN A 30 -3.30 -11.78 5.80
N GLU A 31 -4.44 -12.37 6.18
CA GLU A 31 -5.46 -12.85 5.24
C GLU A 31 -6.00 -11.70 4.36
N TYR A 32 -6.28 -10.54 4.96
CA TYR A 32 -6.74 -9.37 4.21
C TYR A 32 -5.66 -8.79 3.30
N LEU A 33 -4.40 -8.74 3.76
CA LEU A 33 -3.28 -8.30 2.92
C LEU A 33 -2.96 -9.28 1.77
N ASP A 34 -3.22 -10.58 1.94
CA ASP A 34 -3.12 -11.57 0.87
C ASP A 34 -4.20 -11.35 -0.20
N GLU A 35 -5.45 -11.12 0.23
CA GLU A 35 -6.53 -10.76 -0.69
C GLU A 35 -6.26 -9.43 -1.40
N LEU A 36 -5.80 -8.41 -0.67
CA LEU A 36 -5.48 -7.10 -1.23
C LEU A 36 -4.32 -7.17 -2.23
N ALA A 37 -3.31 -8.01 -1.96
CA ALA A 37 -2.22 -8.26 -2.90
C ALA A 37 -2.75 -8.91 -4.18
N PHE A 38 -3.58 -9.95 -4.05
CA PHE A 38 -4.20 -10.61 -5.19
C PHE A 38 -5.02 -9.62 -6.05
N LEU A 39 -5.83 -8.76 -5.41
CA LEU A 39 -6.59 -7.74 -6.13
C LEU A 39 -5.68 -6.75 -6.85
N ALA A 40 -4.64 -6.23 -6.20
CA ALA A 40 -3.67 -5.31 -6.79
C ALA A 40 -2.94 -5.94 -8.00
N GLU A 41 -2.49 -7.18 -7.85
CA GLU A 41 -1.82 -7.94 -8.92
C GLU A 41 -2.75 -8.18 -10.12
N THR A 42 -4.01 -8.55 -9.87
CA THR A 42 -5.00 -8.71 -10.95
C THR A 42 -5.36 -7.40 -11.64
N ALA A 43 -5.18 -6.26 -10.96
CA ALA A 43 -5.33 -4.92 -11.52
C ALA A 43 -4.07 -4.42 -12.26
N GLY A 44 -2.99 -5.21 -12.28
CA GLY A 44 -1.75 -4.88 -13.00
C GLY A 44 -0.68 -4.18 -12.17
N ALA A 45 -0.84 -4.12 -10.84
CA ALA A 45 0.18 -3.61 -9.94
C ALA A 45 1.15 -4.72 -9.47
N GLU A 46 2.39 -4.37 -9.13
CA GLU A 46 3.36 -5.25 -8.50
C GLU A 46 3.51 -4.87 -7.02
N VAL A 47 3.15 -5.77 -6.11
CA VAL A 47 3.26 -5.53 -4.67
C VAL A 47 4.66 -5.88 -4.17
N VAL A 48 5.45 -4.87 -3.78
CA VAL A 48 6.85 -5.07 -3.36
C VAL A 48 7.04 -5.11 -1.84
N LYS A 49 6.07 -4.59 -1.08
CA LYS A 49 6.16 -4.54 0.39
C LYS A 49 4.81 -4.54 1.07
N ARG A 50 4.77 -5.13 2.27
CA ARG A 50 3.66 -5.03 3.23
C ARG A 50 4.16 -4.39 4.52
N PHE A 51 3.40 -3.43 5.02
CA PHE A 51 3.61 -2.79 6.32
C PHE A 51 2.44 -3.11 7.23
N THR A 52 2.75 -3.50 8.46
CA THR A 52 1.74 -3.64 9.51
C THR A 52 2.12 -2.82 10.74
N GLN A 53 1.10 -2.39 11.49
CA GLN A 53 1.30 -1.79 12.80
C GLN A 53 0.22 -2.25 13.78
N LYS A 54 0.66 -2.65 14.98
CA LYS A 54 -0.23 -2.91 16.11
C LYS A 54 -0.71 -1.57 16.68
N LEU A 55 -2.01 -1.30 16.61
CA LEU A 55 -2.66 -0.12 17.18
C LEU A 55 -4.05 -0.51 17.72
N PRO A 56 -4.52 0.08 18.83
CA PRO A 56 -5.88 -0.16 19.31
C PRO A 56 -6.96 0.20 18.28
N THR A 57 -6.74 1.31 17.56
CA THR A 57 -7.59 1.83 16.47
C THR A 57 -6.72 2.58 15.47
N ALA A 58 -7.20 2.77 14.23
CA ALA A 58 -6.53 3.60 13.24
C ALA A 58 -6.29 5.03 13.73
N ASN A 59 -5.15 5.61 13.36
CA ASN A 59 -4.91 7.03 13.55
C ASN A 59 -5.83 7.83 12.63
N SER A 60 -6.58 8.78 13.19
CA SER A 60 -7.62 9.51 12.46
C SER A 60 -7.11 10.49 11.40
N VAL A 61 -5.80 10.71 11.30
CA VAL A 61 -5.15 11.58 10.32
C VAL A 61 -4.25 10.78 9.37
N THR A 62 -3.50 9.82 9.90
CA THR A 62 -2.45 9.11 9.14
C THR A 62 -2.69 7.62 8.96
N TYR A 63 -3.81 7.08 9.46
CA TYR A 63 -4.15 5.65 9.55
C TYR A 63 -3.19 4.83 10.44
N VAL A 64 -1.89 4.91 10.18
CA VAL A 64 -0.80 4.42 11.03
C VAL A 64 -0.29 5.51 11.97
N GLY A 65 0.56 5.18 12.95
CA GLY A 65 1.27 6.15 13.77
C GLY A 65 2.43 6.84 13.02
N LYS A 66 2.85 8.02 13.51
CA LYS A 66 3.89 8.86 12.86
C LYS A 66 5.19 8.12 12.55
N GLY A 67 5.67 7.25 13.44
CA GLY A 67 6.90 6.49 13.22
C GLY A 67 6.80 5.52 12.05
N LYS A 68 5.67 4.81 11.94
CA LYS A 68 5.41 3.89 10.82
C LYS A 68 5.21 4.67 9.52
N LEU A 69 4.56 5.83 9.56
CA LEU A 69 4.43 6.70 8.39
C LEU A 69 5.81 7.14 7.88
N GLU A 70 6.73 7.49 8.76
CA GLU A 70 8.09 7.87 8.37
C GLU A 70 8.87 6.68 7.78
N GLU A 71 8.71 5.49 8.36
CA GLU A 71 9.28 4.24 7.82
C GLU A 71 8.78 3.95 6.40
N ILE A 72 7.47 4.10 6.14
CA ILE A 72 6.88 3.93 4.81
C ILE A 72 7.46 4.97 3.83
N LYS A 73 7.56 6.24 4.24
CA LYS A 73 8.15 7.30 3.41
C LYS A 73 9.62 7.05 3.08
N GLN A 74 10.39 6.60 4.06
CA GLN A 74 11.80 6.25 3.86
C GLN A 74 11.95 5.08 2.91
N TYR A 75 11.12 4.04 3.06
CA TYR A 75 11.09 2.93 2.11
C TYR A 75 10.83 3.42 0.69
N ILE A 76 9.77 4.20 0.46
CA ILE A 76 9.44 4.75 -0.86
C ILE A 76 10.61 5.56 -1.45
N ARG A 77 11.25 6.41 -0.66
CA ARG A 77 12.41 7.19 -1.13
C ARG A 77 13.60 6.32 -1.51
N ASN A 78 13.90 5.31 -0.70
CA ASN A 78 15.01 4.39 -1.00
C ASN A 78 14.74 3.61 -2.30
N GLU A 79 13.49 3.21 -2.51
CA GLU A 79 13.05 2.52 -3.73
C GLU A 79 13.18 3.44 -4.95
N GLU A 80 12.79 4.71 -4.84
CA GLU A 80 13.01 5.73 -5.87
C GLU A 80 14.51 5.95 -6.17
N GLU A 81 15.37 5.99 -5.14
CA GLU A 81 16.83 6.08 -5.29
C GLU A 81 17.44 4.86 -6.00
N GLU A 82 16.82 3.69 -5.86
CA GLU A 82 17.17 2.43 -6.54
C GLU A 82 16.50 2.28 -7.93
N GLU A 83 15.96 3.36 -8.49
CA GLU A 83 15.26 3.40 -9.79
C GLU A 83 13.98 2.53 -9.85
N ARG A 84 13.39 2.18 -8.69
CA ARG A 84 12.12 1.47 -8.55
C ARG A 84 11.06 2.37 -7.90
N GLU A 85 10.43 3.22 -8.72
CA GLU A 85 9.37 4.14 -8.26
C GLU A 85 8.14 3.40 -7.70
N VAL A 86 7.84 3.61 -6.41
CA VAL A 86 6.58 3.14 -5.78
C VAL A 86 5.45 4.12 -6.12
N GLY A 87 4.62 3.76 -7.10
CA GLY A 87 3.51 4.58 -7.58
C GLY A 87 2.27 4.55 -6.70
N MET A 88 2.13 3.55 -5.82
CA MET A 88 0.90 3.33 -5.06
C MET A 88 1.14 2.87 -3.62
N VAL A 89 0.32 3.40 -2.69
CA VAL A 89 0.20 2.92 -1.31
C VAL A 89 -1.26 2.52 -1.09
N ILE A 90 -1.50 1.24 -0.83
CA ILE A 90 -2.86 0.68 -0.67
C ILE A 90 -3.08 0.35 0.80
N PHE A 91 -4.18 0.82 1.36
CA PHE A 91 -4.56 0.60 2.74
C PHE A 91 -5.65 -0.49 2.82
N ASP A 92 -5.54 -1.36 3.82
CA ASP A 92 -6.48 -2.47 4.09
C ASP A 92 -7.87 -2.00 4.56
N ASP A 93 -8.00 -0.71 4.87
CA ASP A 93 -9.24 -0.11 5.37
C ASP A 93 -9.51 1.19 4.61
N GLU A 94 -10.76 1.62 4.66
CA GLU A 94 -11.19 2.85 3.98
C GLU A 94 -10.55 4.08 4.63
N LEU A 95 -9.98 4.95 3.79
CA LEU A 95 -9.51 6.26 4.23
C LEU A 95 -10.63 7.29 4.12
N SER A 96 -10.88 8.03 5.20
CA SER A 96 -11.78 9.18 5.16
C SER A 96 -11.08 10.39 4.52
N ALA A 97 -11.73 11.06 3.57
CA ALA A 97 -11.33 12.41 3.17
C ALA A 97 -11.58 13.37 4.35
N LYS A 98 -10.53 14.01 4.86
CA LYS A 98 -10.60 15.04 5.90
C LYS A 98 -9.99 16.33 5.43
#